data_AF-A0AA43FBG9-F1
#
_entry.id   AF-A0AA43FBG9-F1
#
_cell.length_a   1.000
_cell.length_b   1.000
_cell.length_c   1.000
_cell.angle_alpha   90.00
_cell.angle_beta   90.00
_cell.angle_gamma   90.00
#
_symmetry.space_group_name_H-M   'P 1'
#
loop_
_entity.id
_entity.type
_entity.pdbx_description
1 polymer ?
#
loop_
_entity_poly.entity_id
_entity_poly.type
_entity_poly.pdbx_seq_one_letter_code
_entity_poly.pdbx_strand_id
1 'polypeptide(L)'
;MEHHADFAVALTQHLLVTTSADPGDGHGPIAGHVISLGWWVEPDASDNPDHEPVGTLYLVVDERRPRPMWIREAHLTSVRLAT
;
A
#
# COMPACT_ATOMS: atom_id res chain seq x y z
N MET A 1 11.85 -8.65 0.32
CA MET A 1 11.66 -7.75 1.48
C MET A 1 10.29 -7.14 1.32
N GLU A 2 9.40 -7.30 2.31
CA GLU A 2 8.06 -6.71 2.30
C GLU A 2 8.23 -5.17 2.31
N HIS A 3 7.62 -4.46 1.34
CA HIS A 3 7.73 -2.99 1.30
C HIS A 3 6.98 -2.41 2.51
N HIS A 4 7.64 -1.55 3.27
CA HIS A 4 7.04 -0.78 4.35
C HIS A 4 7.18 0.70 4.02
N ALA A 5 6.24 1.51 4.50
CA ALA A 5 6.30 2.95 4.31
C ALA A 5 7.20 3.59 5.37
N ASP A 6 8.11 4.47 4.94
CA ASP A 6 8.92 5.31 5.82
C ASP A 6 8.10 6.46 6.41
N PHE A 7 7.12 6.94 5.63
CA PHE A 7 6.14 7.96 6.03
C PHE A 7 4.74 7.52 5.63
N ALA A 8 3.74 7.78 6.48
CA ALA A 8 2.36 7.40 6.19
C ALA A 8 1.36 8.42 6.78
N VAL A 9 0.27 8.64 6.04
CA VAL A 9 -0.87 9.45 6.47
C VAL A 9 -2.15 8.61 6.42
N ALA A 10 -3.04 8.83 7.40
CA ALA A 10 -4.36 8.20 7.39
C ALA A 10 -5.20 8.78 6.24
N LEU A 11 -5.98 7.91 5.57
CA LEU A 11 -6.94 8.36 4.58
C LEU A 11 -8.28 8.68 5.24
N THR A 12 -8.82 9.86 4.95
CA THR A 12 -10.16 10.26 5.42
C THR A 12 -11.27 9.83 4.45
N GLN A 13 -10.93 9.55 3.19
CA GLN A 13 -11.85 9.01 2.21
C GLN A 13 -11.77 7.49 2.21
N HIS A 14 -12.94 6.84 2.15
CA HIS A 14 -13.00 5.39 2.02
C HIS A 14 -12.73 5.00 0.57
N LEU A 15 -11.55 4.47 0.30
CA LEU A 15 -11.19 3.92 -1.01
C LEU A 15 -11.34 2.41 -1.00
N LEU A 16 -11.87 1.87 -2.10
CA LEU A 16 -11.88 0.44 -2.41
C LEU A 16 -10.96 0.20 -3.59
N VAL A 17 -10.07 -0.78 -3.46
CA VAL A 17 -9.08 -1.14 -4.47
C VAL A 17 -9.12 -2.62 -4.81
N THR A 18 -8.78 -2.92 -6.07
CA THR A 18 -8.30 -4.24 -6.47
C THR A 18 -6.85 -4.13 -6.91
N THR A 19 -6.08 -5.19 -6.72
CA THR A 19 -4.64 -5.17 -6.99
C THR A 19 -4.22 -6.40 -7.79
N SER A 20 -3.04 -6.34 -8.40
CA SER A 20 -2.34 -7.49 -8.98
C SER A 20 -1.39 -8.16 -7.99
N ALA A 21 -1.27 -7.64 -6.76
CA ALA A 21 -0.36 -8.16 -5.75
C ALA A 21 -0.94 -9.43 -5.13
N ASP A 22 -0.22 -10.55 -5.29
CA ASP A 22 -0.57 -11.84 -4.69
C ASP A 22 0.55 -12.28 -3.74
N PRO A 23 0.30 -12.36 -2.43
CA PRO A 23 1.28 -12.79 -1.43
C PRO A 23 1.47 -14.32 -1.41
N GLY A 24 0.69 -15.09 -2.18
CA GLY A 24 0.81 -16.55 -2.27
C GLY A 24 0.23 -17.31 -1.07
N ASP A 25 -0.67 -16.68 -0.31
CA ASP A 25 -1.31 -17.26 0.89
C ASP A 25 -2.61 -18.03 0.60
N GLY A 26 -2.94 -18.23 -0.68
CA GLY A 26 -4.12 -19.00 -1.11
C GLY A 26 -5.41 -18.20 -1.24
N HIS A 27 -5.41 -16.90 -0.90
CA HIS A 27 -6.58 -16.03 -1.06
C HIS A 27 -6.61 -15.25 -2.40
N GLY A 28 -5.60 -15.43 -3.26
CA GLY A 28 -5.46 -14.72 -4.53
C GLY A 28 -5.09 -13.25 -4.37
N PRO A 29 -5.22 -12.41 -5.42
CA PRO A 29 -4.78 -11.02 -5.34
C PRO A 29 -5.49 -10.21 -4.24
N ILE A 30 -4.76 -9.26 -3.68
CA ILE A 30 -5.21 -8.41 -2.57
C ILE A 30 -6.28 -7.44 -3.08
N ALA A 31 -7.38 -7.32 -2.34
CA ALA A 31 -8.46 -6.40 -2.65
C ALA A 31 -9.17 -5.98 -1.36
N GLY A 32 -9.58 -4.71 -1.26
CA GLY A 32 -10.28 -4.21 -0.09
C GLY A 32 -10.16 -2.72 0.13
N HIS A 33 -10.31 -2.32 1.39
CA HIS A 33 -10.34 -0.90 1.78
C HIS A 33 -8.95 -0.34 2.01
N VAL A 34 -8.68 0.89 1.56
CA VAL A 34 -7.44 1.58 1.91
C VAL A 34 -7.64 2.40 3.18
N ILE A 35 -6.75 2.22 4.15
CA ILE A 35 -6.78 2.96 5.43
C ILE A 35 -5.65 3.99 5.55
N SER A 36 -4.59 3.88 4.76
CA SER A 36 -3.46 4.80 4.79
C SER A 36 -2.74 4.87 3.45
N LEU A 37 -2.21 6.05 3.14
CA LEU A 37 -1.28 6.32 2.06
C LEU A 37 0.11 6.52 2.67
N GLY A 38 1.12 5.86 2.13
CA GLY A 38 2.49 6.03 2.56
C GLY A 38 3.45 6.14 1.39
N TRP A 39 4.70 6.45 1.70
CA TRP A 39 5.78 6.52 0.73
C TRP A 39 7.01 5.78 1.25
N TRP A 40 7.85 5.31 0.34
CA TRP A 40 9.14 4.72 0.71
C TRP A 40 10.30 5.47 0.05
N VAL A 41 11.44 5.46 0.71
CA VAL A 41 12.74 5.87 0.15
C VAL A 41 13.56 4.62 -0.18
N GLU A 42 14.54 4.74 -1.08
CA GLU A 42 15.46 3.62 -1.30
C GLU A 42 16.39 3.41 -0.09
N PRO A 43 16.80 2.16 0.22
CA PRO A 43 17.60 1.87 1.41
C PRO A 43 18.92 2.66 1.53
N ASP A 44 19.54 3.01 0.41
CA ASP A 44 20.79 3.78 0.35
C ASP A 44 20.58 5.30 0.59
N ALA A 45 19.34 5.73 0.86
CA ALA A 45 18.99 7.11 1.19
C ALA A 45 19.11 7.45 2.69
N SER A 46 19.41 6.46 3.54
CA SER A 46 19.23 6.56 5.00
C SER A 46 20.07 7.67 5.70
N ASP A 47 21.10 8.20 5.06
CA ASP A 47 21.96 9.26 5.60
C ASP A 47 21.72 10.67 5.03
N ASN A 48 20.78 10.85 4.08
CA ASN A 48 20.50 12.16 3.48
C ASN A 48 19.04 12.60 3.71
N PRO A 49 18.80 13.63 4.53
CA PRO A 49 17.45 14.13 4.86
C PRO A 49 16.70 14.75 3.67
N ASP A 50 17.38 15.02 2.56
CA ASP A 50 16.79 15.60 1.34
C ASP A 50 16.33 14.55 0.32
N HIS A 51 16.30 13.26 0.67
CA HIS A 51 15.84 12.23 -0.28
C HIS A 51 14.34 12.31 -0.56
N GLU A 52 14.01 12.44 -1.84
CA GLU A 52 12.64 12.40 -2.31
C GLU A 52 12.06 10.97 -2.23
N PRO A 53 10.77 10.81 -1.90
CA PRO A 53 10.13 9.50 -1.92
C PRO A 53 10.12 8.90 -3.33
N VAL A 54 10.47 7.63 -3.44
CA VAL A 54 10.64 6.93 -4.72
C VAL A 54 9.34 6.26 -5.19
N GLY A 55 8.35 6.15 -4.31
CA GLY A 55 7.01 5.74 -4.71
C GLY A 55 5.98 5.74 -3.59
N THR A 56 4.76 5.40 -3.98
CA THR A 56 3.56 5.46 -3.13
C THR A 56 3.03 4.08 -2.79
N LEU A 57 2.73 3.85 -1.51
CA LEU A 57 2.12 2.64 -0.96
C LEU A 57 0.71 2.93 -0.43
N TYR A 58 -0.17 1.96 -0.58
CA TYR A 58 -1.53 1.97 -0.07
C TYR A 58 -1.66 0.84 0.96
N LEU A 59 -2.05 1.15 2.20
CA LEU A 59 -2.30 0.13 3.22
C LEU A 59 -3.70 -0.41 3.03
N VAL A 60 -3.79 -1.62 2.48
CA VAL A 60 -5.05 -2.26 2.11
C VAL A 60 -5.46 -3.26 3.18
N VAL A 61 -6.68 -3.11 3.68
CA VAL A 61 -7.39 -4.07 4.53
C VAL A 61 -8.18 -4.99 3.62
N ASP A 62 -7.73 -6.23 3.53
CA ASP A 62 -8.44 -7.33 2.88
C ASP A 62 -9.05 -8.23 3.97
N GLU A 63 -10.37 -8.31 4.03
CA GLU A 63 -11.09 -9.04 5.09
C GLU A 63 -10.77 -10.54 5.12
N ARG A 64 -10.21 -11.08 4.03
CA ARG A 64 -9.79 -12.49 3.94
C ARG A 64 -8.48 -12.75 4.68
N ARG A 65 -7.81 -11.70 5.17
CA ARG A 65 -6.45 -11.77 5.71
C ARG A 65 -6.38 -11.21 7.13
N PRO A 66 -5.47 -11.73 7.97
CA PRO A 66 -5.39 -11.35 9.38
C PRO A 66 -4.77 -9.97 9.62
N ARG A 67 -4.08 -9.40 8.62
CA ARG A 67 -3.40 -8.11 8.73
C ARG A 67 -3.52 -7.29 7.44
N PRO A 68 -3.56 -5.95 7.53
CA PRO A 68 -3.44 -5.09 6.36
C PRO A 68 -2.08 -5.25 5.68
N MET A 69 -1.99 -4.94 4.39
CA MET A 69 -0.75 -5.02 3.63
C MET A 69 -0.48 -3.76 2.82
N TRP A 70 0.79 -3.38 2.75
CA TRP A 70 1.25 -2.28 1.92
C TRP A 70 1.37 -2.71 0.47
N ILE A 71 0.66 -2.01 -0.41
CA ILE A 71 0.61 -2.27 -1.84
C ILE A 71 1.17 -1.08 -2.59
N ARG A 72 2.16 -1.31 -3.45
CA ARG A 72 2.69 -0.27 -4.33
C ARG A 72 1.61 0.18 -5.31
N GLU A 73 1.59 1.47 -5.61
CA GLU A 73 0.68 2.07 -6.58
C GLU A 73 0.66 1.33 -7.92
N ALA A 74 1.83 0.87 -8.41
CA ALA A 74 1.96 0.11 -9.65
C ALA A 74 1.19 -1.23 -9.66
N HIS A 75 0.78 -1.75 -8.49
CA HIS A 75 -0.03 -2.95 -8.39
C HIS A 75 -1.54 -2.66 -8.31
N LEU A 76 -1.97 -1.40 -8.24
CA LEU A 76 -3.40 -1.07 -8.25
C LEU A 76 -3.97 -1.29 -9.66
N THR A 77 -5.06 -2.06 -9.74
CA THR A 77 -5.76 -2.33 -11.00
C THR A 77 -7.09 -1.60 -11.10
N SER A 78 -7.67 -1.20 -9.96
CA SER A 78 -8.87 -0.38 -9.85
C SER A 78 -8.83 0.40 -8.55
N VAL A 79 -9.33 1.64 -8.58
CA VAL A 79 -9.54 2.49 -7.42
C VAL A 79 -10.91 3.14 -7.56
N ARG A 80 -11.74 3.04 -6.51
CA ARG A 80 -13.02 3.74 -6.44
C ARG A 80 -13.30 4.26 -5.04
N LEU A 81 -14.09 5.33 -4.97
CA LEU A 81 -14.69 5.76 -3.71
C LEU A 81 -15.70 4.69 -3.25
N ALA A 82 -15.66 4.36 -1.96
CA ALA A 82 -16.76 3.65 -1.32
C ALA A 82 -17.88 4.66 -1.08
N THR A 83 -18.98 4.49 -1.81
CA THR A 83 -20.23 5.24 -1.64
C THR A 83 -21.00 4.77 -0.42
#